data_AF-A0A8S2GY42-F1
#
_entry.id   AF-A0A8S2GY42-F1
#
_cell.length_a   1.000
_cell.length_b   1.000
_cell.length_c   1.000
_cell.angle_alpha   90.00
_cell.angle_beta   90.00
_cell.angle_gamma   90.00
#
_symmetry.space_group_name_H-M   'P 1'
#
loop_
_entity.id
_entity.type
_entity.pdbx_description
1 polymer ?
#
loop_
_entity_poly.entity_id
_entity_poly.type
_entity_poly.pdbx_seq_one_letter_code
_entity_poly.pdbx_strand_id
1 'polypeptide(L)'
;MKSQIVHLQSSTEMFQHQIQSLQDEQNEKKKLRTVAEVLTPVVKEIRSSMLSGQIPDSYYSKSMIRACLLRAQNQTISWEVVYYNRDNPQTSFNIDVFNQFESILRCQTDALRINYQTLLELLLIKIDRNEVKHDSIKNFLRY
;
A
#
# COMPACT_ATOMS: atom_id res chain seq x y z
N MET A 1 -8.22 -53.30 -12.81
CA MET A 1 -9.05 -52.71 -11.74
C MET A 1 -8.24 -52.05 -10.63
N LYS A 2 -7.36 -52.73 -9.87
CA LYS A 2 -6.60 -52.09 -8.76
C LYS A 2 -5.75 -50.87 -9.16
N SER A 3 -5.07 -50.91 -10.32
CA SER A 3 -4.23 -49.80 -10.82
C SER A 3 -5.04 -48.54 -11.20
N GLN A 4 -6.24 -48.70 -11.76
CA GLN A 4 -7.13 -47.58 -12.08
C GLN A 4 -7.69 -46.90 -10.82
N ILE A 5 -7.97 -47.68 -9.77
CA ILE A 5 -8.45 -47.15 -8.48
C ILE A 5 -7.36 -46.32 -7.80
N VAL A 6 -6.11 -46.80 -7.80
CA VAL A 6 -4.96 -46.06 -7.24
C VAL A 6 -4.68 -44.77 -8.01
N HIS A 7 -4.76 -44.80 -9.35
CA HIS A 7 -4.61 -43.61 -10.18
C HIS A 7 -5.74 -42.58 -9.95
N LEU A 8 -6.98 -43.04 -9.77
CA LEU A 8 -8.12 -42.17 -9.45
C LEU A 8 -7.96 -41.54 -8.06
N GLN A 9 -7.49 -42.30 -7.07
CA GLN A 9 -7.24 -41.79 -5.72
C GLN A 9 -6.17 -40.69 -5.72
N SER A 10 -5.02 -40.91 -6.38
CA SER A 10 -3.97 -39.87 -6.45
C SER A 10 -4.41 -38.62 -7.23
N SER A 11 -5.21 -38.80 -8.29
CA SER A 11 -5.76 -37.67 -9.05
C SER A 11 -6.75 -36.87 -8.19
N THR A 12 -7.55 -37.55 -7.37
CA THR A 12 -8.53 -36.91 -6.47
C THR A 12 -7.82 -36.11 -5.37
N GLU A 13 -6.76 -36.66 -4.77
CA GLU A 13 -5.93 -35.96 -3.79
C GLU A 13 -5.26 -34.72 -4.39
N MET A 14 -4.71 -34.84 -5.60
CA MET A 14 -4.12 -33.71 -6.33
C MET A 14 -5.14 -32.60 -6.59
N PHE A 15 -6.34 -32.94 -7.07
CA PHE A 15 -7.40 -31.95 -7.30
C PHE A 15 -7.89 -31.32 -6.00
N GLN A 16 -7.97 -32.06 -4.90
CA GLN A 16 -8.30 -31.49 -3.59
C GLN A 16 -7.24 -30.47 -3.13
N HIS A 17 -5.95 -30.76 -3.33
CA HIS A 17 -4.89 -29.80 -3.05
C HIS A 17 -4.97 -28.55 -3.93
N GLN A 18 -5.25 -28.70 -5.23
CA GLN A 18 -5.41 -27.56 -6.14
C GLN A 18 -6.63 -26.70 -5.76
N ILE A 19 -7.75 -27.32 -5.42
CA ILE A 19 -8.97 -26.62 -4.97
C ILE A 19 -8.68 -25.84 -3.69
N GLN A 20 -8.00 -26.45 -2.72
CA GLN A 20 -7.63 -25.78 -1.47
C GLN A 20 -6.72 -24.57 -1.73
N SER A 21 -5.68 -24.74 -2.55
CA SER A 21 -4.78 -23.65 -2.94
C SER A 21 -5.53 -22.48 -3.59
N LEU A 22 -6.46 -22.77 -4.51
CA LEU A 22 -7.28 -21.75 -5.17
C LEU A 22 -8.22 -21.04 -4.19
N GLN A 23 -8.78 -21.76 -3.22
CA GLN A 23 -9.63 -21.17 -2.17
C GLN A 23 -8.83 -20.23 -1.27
N ASP A 24 -7.62 -20.63 -0.89
CA ASP A 24 -6.72 -19.79 -0.08
C ASP A 24 -6.31 -18.52 -0.83
N GLU A 25 -5.94 -18.63 -2.11
CA GLU A 25 -5.67 -17.48 -2.97
C GLU A 25 -6.88 -16.55 -3.11
N GLN A 26 -8.08 -17.10 -3.29
CA GLN A 26 -9.30 -16.31 -3.43
C GLN A 26 -9.65 -15.59 -2.12
N ASN A 27 -9.43 -16.23 -0.97
CA ASN A 27 -9.65 -15.64 0.35
C ASN A 27 -8.67 -14.50 0.62
N GLU A 28 -7.39 -14.67 0.30
CA GLU A 28 -6.41 -13.59 0.38
C GLU A 28 -6.77 -12.42 -0.55
N LYS A 29 -7.17 -12.71 -1.80
CA LYS A 29 -7.63 -11.67 -2.73
C LYS A 29 -8.85 -10.91 -2.22
N LYS A 30 -9.79 -11.57 -1.55
CA LYS A 30 -10.96 -10.94 -0.91
C LYS A 30 -10.55 -10.04 0.25
N LYS A 31 -9.75 -10.54 1.21
CA LYS A 31 -9.23 -9.72 2.33
C LYS A 31 -8.54 -8.47 1.80
N LEU A 32 -7.67 -8.65 0.82
CA LEU A 32 -6.92 -7.59 0.20
C LEU A 32 -7.78 -6.59 -0.60
N ARG A 33 -8.92 -7.02 -1.14
CA ARG A 33 -9.91 -6.15 -1.78
C ARG A 33 -10.65 -5.33 -0.73
N THR A 34 -11.10 -5.95 0.36
CA THR A 34 -11.73 -5.27 1.50
C THR A 34 -10.80 -4.21 2.08
N VAL A 35 -9.51 -4.52 2.29
CA VAL A 35 -8.51 -3.54 2.72
C VAL A 35 -8.38 -2.38 1.73
N ALA A 36 -8.40 -2.65 0.42
CA ALA A 36 -8.32 -1.59 -0.59
C ALA A 36 -9.59 -0.72 -0.63
N GLU A 37 -10.77 -1.30 -0.41
CA GLU A 37 -12.06 -0.60 -0.33
C GLU A 37 -12.13 0.30 0.90
N VAL A 38 -11.56 -0.13 2.04
CA VAL A 38 -11.46 0.66 3.27
C VAL A 38 -10.42 1.77 3.14
N LEU A 39 -9.26 1.51 2.54
CA LEU A 39 -8.19 2.49 2.42
C LEU A 39 -8.46 3.54 1.34
N THR A 40 -9.25 3.24 0.30
CA THR A 40 -9.52 4.19 -0.78
C THR A 40 -10.17 5.50 -0.28
N PRO A 41 -11.23 5.47 0.55
CA PRO A 41 -11.78 6.66 1.20
C PRO A 41 -10.74 7.42 2.01
N VAL A 42 -9.95 6.73 2.83
CA VAL A 42 -8.91 7.35 3.67
C VAL A 42 -7.88 8.10 2.83
N VAL A 43 -7.41 7.49 1.74
CA VAL A 43 -6.49 8.15 0.80
C VAL A 43 -7.12 9.40 0.18
N LYS A 44 -8.42 9.35 -0.15
CA LYS A 44 -9.13 10.52 -0.68
C LYS A 44 -9.22 11.64 0.36
N GLU A 45 -9.51 11.32 1.61
CA GLU A 45 -9.57 12.30 2.70
C GLU A 45 -8.20 12.93 3.00
N ILE A 46 -7.13 12.12 3.01
CA ILE A 46 -5.76 12.62 3.14
C ILE A 46 -5.46 13.62 2.02
N ARG A 47 -5.71 13.25 0.76
CA ARG A 47 -5.43 14.13 -0.39
C ARG A 47 -6.32 15.38 -0.41
N SER A 48 -7.56 15.27 0.04
CA SER A 48 -8.45 16.44 0.16
C SER A 48 -7.96 17.41 1.24
N SER A 49 -7.49 16.88 2.37
CA SER A 49 -6.90 17.67 3.45
C SER A 49 -5.59 18.33 3.00
N MET A 50 -4.75 17.60 2.25
CA MET A 50 -3.53 18.15 1.65
C MET A 50 -3.84 19.30 0.69
N LEU A 51 -4.84 19.13 -0.19
CA LEU A 51 -5.28 20.17 -1.12
C LEU A 51 -5.74 21.43 -0.37
N SER A 52 -6.53 21.27 0.70
CA SER A 52 -6.96 22.39 1.54
C SER A 52 -5.79 23.07 2.25
N GLY A 53 -4.76 22.31 2.64
CA GLY A 53 -3.53 22.82 3.25
C GLY A 53 -2.49 23.32 2.24
N GLN A 54 -2.82 23.36 0.94
CA GLN A 54 -1.88 23.70 -0.14
C GLN A 54 -0.61 22.84 -0.15
N ILE A 55 -0.69 21.61 0.34
CA ILE A 55 0.40 20.65 0.35
C ILE A 55 0.48 20.01 -1.03
N PRO A 56 1.64 20.08 -1.72
CA PRO A 56 1.77 19.47 -3.03
C PRO A 56 1.58 17.95 -3.00
N ASP A 57 0.96 17.41 -4.05
CA ASP A 57 0.72 15.96 -4.20
C ASP A 57 2.01 15.13 -4.14
N SER A 58 3.17 15.72 -4.48
CA SER A 58 4.48 15.07 -4.36
C SER A 58 4.82 14.66 -2.92
N TYR A 59 4.19 15.27 -1.90
CA TYR A 59 4.34 14.86 -0.50
C TYR A 59 3.60 13.56 -0.19
N TYR A 60 2.57 13.20 -0.97
CA TYR A 60 1.91 11.89 -0.87
C TYR A 60 2.70 10.84 -1.65
N SER A 61 3.97 10.66 -1.29
CA SER A 61 4.87 9.69 -1.91
C SER A 61 5.28 8.59 -0.93
N LYS A 62 5.70 7.45 -1.49
CA LYS A 62 6.22 6.31 -0.72
C LYS A 62 7.35 6.72 0.22
N SER A 63 8.26 7.57 -0.24
CA SER A 63 9.36 8.14 0.55
C SER A 63 8.88 8.93 1.76
N MET A 64 7.89 9.82 1.59
CA MET A 64 7.37 10.64 2.70
C MET A 64 6.60 9.81 3.73
N ILE A 65 5.83 8.82 3.29
CA ILE A 65 5.16 7.87 4.19
C ILE A 65 6.19 7.03 4.95
N ARG A 66 7.27 6.57 4.29
CA ARG A 66 8.38 5.87 4.96
C ARG A 66 9.07 6.75 5.99
N ALA A 67 9.33 8.01 5.68
CA ALA A 67 9.91 8.96 6.64
C ALA A 67 9.04 9.13 7.88
N CYS A 68 7.71 9.21 7.72
CA CYS A 68 6.77 9.23 8.84
C CYS A 68 6.84 7.95 9.69
N LEU A 69 6.98 6.78 9.05
CA LEU A 69 7.08 5.48 9.73
C LEU A 69 8.37 5.36 10.54
N LEU A 70 9.51 5.73 9.95
CA LEU A 70 10.80 5.75 10.65
C LEU A 70 10.75 6.70 11.85
N ARG A 71 10.14 7.88 11.69
CA ARG A 71 9.92 8.83 12.79
C ARG A 71 9.06 8.23 13.90
N ALA A 72 7.96 7.55 13.56
CA ALA A 72 7.09 6.87 14.53
C ALA A 72 7.82 5.75 15.31
N GLN A 73 8.84 5.16 14.70
CA GLN A 73 9.71 4.14 15.31
C GLN A 73 10.91 4.72 16.06
N ASN A 74 10.99 6.05 16.24
CA ASN A 74 12.11 6.76 16.84
C ASN A 74 13.46 6.50 16.14
N GLN A 75 13.43 6.19 14.84
CA GLN A 75 14.63 5.95 14.05
C GLN A 75 15.15 7.24 13.45
N THR A 76 16.49 7.36 13.36
CA THR A 76 17.14 8.50 12.71
C THR A 76 16.76 8.54 11.23
N ILE A 77 16.17 9.65 10.81
CA ILE A 77 15.81 9.88 9.40
C ILE A 77 17.09 10.31 8.66
N SER A 78 17.84 9.30 8.20
CA SER A 78 19.06 9.51 7.42
C SER A 78 18.73 9.68 5.92
N TRP A 79 18.15 10.83 5.60
CA TRP A 79 18.16 11.49 4.27
C TRP A 79 17.63 10.72 3.04
N GLU A 80 16.42 11.11 2.61
CA GLU A 80 15.98 11.06 1.20
C GLU A 80 15.72 12.46 0.63
N VAL A 81 15.89 13.53 1.43
CA VAL A 81 15.55 14.92 1.06
C VAL A 81 16.27 15.39 -0.20
N VAL A 82 17.55 15.08 -0.34
CA VAL A 82 18.33 15.47 -1.53
C VAL A 82 17.84 14.75 -2.79
N TYR A 83 17.50 13.46 -2.67
CA TYR A 83 16.95 12.68 -3.79
C TYR A 83 15.53 13.15 -4.14
N TYR A 84 14.69 13.38 -3.12
CA TYR A 84 13.35 13.92 -3.29
C TYR A 84 13.37 15.28 -3.99
N ASN A 85 14.27 16.19 -3.60
CA ASN A 85 14.42 17.50 -4.22
C ASN A 85 14.95 17.43 -5.64
N ARG A 86 15.83 16.47 -5.92
CA ARG A 86 16.33 16.21 -7.28
C ARG A 86 15.20 15.76 -8.21
N ASP A 87 14.33 14.88 -7.72
CA ASP A 87 13.24 14.31 -8.51
C ASP A 87 12.01 15.24 -8.55
N ASN A 88 11.89 16.17 -7.59
CA ASN A 88 10.77 17.09 -7.45
C ASN A 88 11.25 18.55 -7.26
N PRO A 89 12.02 19.11 -8.22
CA PRO A 89 12.69 20.40 -8.06
C PRO A 89 11.70 21.58 -7.92
N GLN A 90 10.49 21.43 -8.48
CA GLN A 90 9.45 22.45 -8.48
C GLN A 90 8.80 22.65 -7.10
N THR A 91 8.80 21.62 -6.25
CA THR A 91 8.21 21.70 -4.91
C THR A 91 9.27 21.86 -3.83
N SER A 92 10.40 21.16 -3.97
CA SER A 92 11.44 21.05 -2.93
C SER A 92 10.89 20.61 -1.56
N PHE A 93 11.74 20.00 -0.75
CA PHE A 93 11.40 19.58 0.58
C PHE A 93 11.38 20.78 1.51
N ASN A 94 10.30 20.89 2.27
CA ASN A 94 10.07 21.88 3.30
C ASN A 94 9.58 21.13 4.54
N ILE A 95 10.26 21.34 5.66
CA ILE A 95 9.99 20.61 6.91
C ILE A 95 8.63 20.97 7.50
N ASP A 96 8.15 22.20 7.32
CA ASP A 96 6.84 22.64 7.82
C ASP A 96 5.73 21.98 7.03
N VAL A 97 5.87 21.91 5.70
CA VAL A 97 4.94 21.19 4.81
C VAL A 97 4.94 19.69 5.14
N PHE A 98 6.10 19.10 5.41
CA PHE A 98 6.20 17.72 5.88
C PHE A 98 5.47 17.51 7.21
N ASN A 99 5.65 18.40 8.18
CA ASN A 99 4.99 18.29 9.49
C ASN A 99 3.47 18.47 9.37
N GLN A 100 3.00 19.36 8.49
CA GLN A 100 1.57 19.50 8.19
C GLN A 100 1.00 18.22 7.56
N PHE A 101 1.73 17.64 6.61
CA PHE A 101 1.38 16.36 6.03
C PHE A 101 1.31 15.24 7.10
N GLU A 102 2.32 15.16 7.98
CA GLU A 102 2.32 14.21 9.09
C GLU A 102 1.11 14.42 10.02
N SER A 103 0.76 15.67 10.31
CA SER A 103 -0.41 16.01 11.11
C SER A 103 -1.71 15.52 10.47
N ILE A 104 -1.87 15.66 9.15
CA ILE A 104 -3.03 15.13 8.43
C ILE A 104 -3.14 13.62 8.62
N LEU A 105 -2.03 12.89 8.49
CA LEU A 105 -2.02 11.43 8.69
C LEU A 105 -2.42 11.05 10.12
N ARG A 106 -1.93 11.79 11.12
CA ARG A 106 -2.31 11.58 12.53
C ARG A 106 -3.79 11.90 12.80
N CYS A 107 -4.36 12.93 12.17
CA CYS A 107 -5.81 13.16 12.29
C CYS A 107 -6.63 11.98 11.77
N GLN A 108 -6.16 11.30 10.72
CA GLN A 108 -6.83 10.12 10.18
C GLN A 108 -6.71 8.90 11.10
N THR A 109 -5.63 8.76 11.87
CA THR A 109 -5.51 7.67 12.84
C THR A 109 -6.57 7.76 13.92
N ASP A 110 -6.82 8.98 14.40
CA ASP A 110 -7.80 9.24 15.45
C ASP A 110 -9.22 9.00 14.94
N ALA A 111 -9.53 9.43 13.72
CA ALA A 111 -10.82 9.21 13.08
C ALA A 111 -11.11 7.70 12.86
N LEU A 112 -10.10 6.94 12.45
CA LEU A 112 -10.21 5.51 12.18
C LEU A 112 -10.04 4.63 13.43
N ARG A 113 -9.63 5.21 14.56
CA ARG A 113 -9.28 4.51 15.80
C ARG A 113 -8.24 3.40 15.58
N ILE A 114 -7.24 3.67 14.76
CA ILE A 114 -6.13 2.74 14.48
C ILE A 114 -4.82 3.33 14.97
N ASN A 115 -3.85 2.46 15.27
CA ASN A 115 -2.51 2.93 15.60
C ASN A 115 -1.85 3.61 14.39
N TYR A 116 -1.10 4.68 14.62
CA TYR A 116 -0.42 5.45 13.58
C TYR A 116 0.54 4.62 12.73
N GLN A 117 1.33 3.75 13.35
CA GLN A 117 2.21 2.83 12.64
C GLN A 117 1.41 1.93 11.68
N THR A 118 0.29 1.37 12.15
CA THR A 118 -0.57 0.51 11.33
C THR A 118 -1.15 1.25 10.13
N LEU A 119 -1.58 2.51 10.30
CA LEU A 119 -2.03 3.31 9.16
C LEU A 119 -0.91 3.48 8.13
N LEU A 120 0.29 3.85 8.57
CA LEU A 120 1.44 4.07 7.67
C LEU A 120 1.79 2.79 6.89
N GLU A 121 1.84 1.63 7.56
CA GLU A 121 2.08 0.33 6.93
C GLU A 121 1.00 0.00 5.88
N LEU A 122 -0.27 0.24 6.21
CA LEU A 122 -1.39 0.04 5.27
C LEU A 122 -1.31 0.98 4.06
N LEU A 123 -0.93 2.24 4.25
CA LEU A 123 -0.74 3.20 3.17
C LEU A 123 0.43 2.79 2.25
N LEU A 124 1.53 2.30 2.81
CA LEU A 124 2.65 1.76 2.01
C LEU A 124 2.22 0.57 1.15
N ILE A 125 1.50 -0.38 1.75
CA ILE A 125 0.92 -1.52 1.01
C ILE A 125 0.01 -1.03 -0.11
N LYS A 126 -0.80 0.02 0.13
CA LYS A 126 -1.69 0.58 -0.89
C LYS A 126 -0.92 1.21 -2.06
N ILE A 127 0.17 1.92 -1.78
CA ILE A 127 1.02 2.56 -2.78
C ILE A 127 1.71 1.50 -3.64
N ASP A 128 2.35 0.51 -3.02
CA ASP A 128 3.04 -0.58 -3.73
C ASP A 128 2.12 -1.33 -4.68
N ARG A 129 0.87 -1.58 -4.26
CA ARG A 129 -0.11 -2.26 -5.10
C ARG A 129 -0.59 -1.43 -6.27
N ASN A 130 -0.62 -0.11 -6.14
CA ASN A 130 -0.94 0.78 -7.25
C ASN A 130 0.19 0.80 -8.28
N GLU A 131 1.46 0.83 -7.83
CA GLU A 131 2.64 0.74 -8.70
C GLU A 131 2.61 -0.56 -9.51
N VAL A 132 2.46 -1.72 -8.86
CA VAL A 132 2.40 -3.03 -9.54
C VAL A 132 1.27 -3.11 -10.56
N LYS A 133 0.07 -2.60 -10.23
CA LYS A 133 -1.06 -2.57 -11.17
C LYS A 133 -0.77 -1.68 -12.38
N HIS A 134 -0.19 -0.51 -12.14
CA HIS A 134 0.12 0.43 -13.21
C HIS A 134 1.21 -0.11 -14.15
N ASP A 135 2.22 -0.80 -13.60
CA ASP A 135 3.25 -1.48 -14.39
C ASP A 135 2.68 -2.65 -15.20
N SER A 136 1.76 -3.42 -14.61
CA SER A 136 1.05 -4.49 -15.32
C SER A 136 0.22 -3.94 -16.50
N ILE A 137 -0.48 -2.82 -16.32
CA ILE A 137 -1.24 -2.16 -17.40
C ILE A 137 -0.29 -1.62 -18.48
N LYS A 138 0.80 -0.95 -18.10
CA LYS A 138 1.82 -0.47 -19.05
C LYS A 138 2.42 -1.60 -19.86
N ASN A 139 2.71 -2.74 -19.24
CA ASN A 139 3.24 -3.91 -19.93
C ASN A 139 2.19 -4.52 -20.87
N PHE A 140 0.92 -4.60 -20.45
CA PHE A 140 -0.17 -5.06 -21.31
C PHE A 140 -0.34 -4.19 -22.57
N LEU A 141 -0.31 -2.86 -22.43
CA LEU A 141 -0.46 -1.92 -23.55
C LEU A 141 0.72 -1.89 -24.53
N ARG A 142 1.85 -2.55 -24.20
CA ARG A 142 3.04 -2.65 -25.07
C ARG A 142 3.01 -3.85 -26.01
N TYR A 143 2.01 -4.73 -25.89
CA TYR A 143 1.76 -5.89 -26.76
C TYR A 143 0.46 -5.71 -27.53
#